data_AF-A0A662SJH0-F1
#
_entry.id   AF-A0A662SJH0-F1
#
_cell.length_a   1.000
_cell.length_b   1.000
_cell.length_c   1.000
_cell.angle_alpha   90.00
_cell.angle_beta   90.00
_cell.angle_gamma   90.00
#
_symmetry.space_group_name_H-M   'P 1'
#
loop_
_entity.id
_entity.type
_entity.pdbx_description
1 polymer ?
#
loop_
_entity_poly.entity_id
_entity_poly.type
_entity_poly.pdbx_seq_one_letter_code
_entity_poly.pdbx_strand_id
1 'polypeptide(L)'
;MGCSEPSGAWIWGASTQTLRSRKQILGSSDPSPGGGPVRELILYLVRRFREREGREITLTRLVKLLYLVDLRLRERGLPGLGVRWVRWYYGPFSRDVVREVEALVEGGELREEFLASRSGIIRVFRVRRGVRVSPSPEEAEVMEEVLEEFGGLRFDELIERVYSTFDRDRVDLGEEIPL
;
A
#
# COMPACT_ATOMS: atom_id res chain seq x y z
N MET A 1 6.38 62.05 -33.05
CA MET A 1 7.11 63.20 -32.49
C MET A 1 6.25 63.79 -31.38
N GLY A 2 6.83 64.16 -30.24
CA GLY A 2 6.07 64.68 -29.09
C GLY A 2 6.60 64.19 -27.74
N CYS A 3 7.91 64.31 -27.50
CA CYS A 3 8.48 64.09 -26.17
C CYS A 3 8.21 65.32 -25.30
N SER A 4 7.80 65.15 -24.03
CA SER A 4 7.89 66.16 -22.96
C SER A 4 7.71 65.50 -21.58
N GLU A 5 8.82 65.05 -21.00
CA GLU A 5 9.07 65.18 -19.55
C GLU A 5 9.16 66.69 -19.17
N PRO A 6 9.08 67.15 -17.89
CA PRO A 6 9.89 66.58 -16.80
C PRO A 6 9.48 66.76 -15.31
N SER A 7 10.33 66.14 -14.46
CA SER A 7 10.87 66.63 -13.18
C SER A 7 10.02 66.71 -11.90
N GLY A 8 10.58 66.14 -10.82
CA GLY A 8 10.14 66.35 -9.42
C GLY A 8 10.76 65.37 -8.42
N ALA A 9 12.02 65.60 -7.99
CA ALA A 9 12.61 64.91 -6.82
C ALA A 9 11.91 65.39 -5.52
N TRP A 10 11.81 64.59 -4.45
CA TRP A 10 12.68 64.49 -3.26
C TRP A 10 11.90 63.68 -2.17
N ILE A 11 12.40 63.06 -1.08
CA ILE A 11 13.74 62.72 -0.55
C ILE A 11 13.57 61.52 0.45
N TRP A 12 14.57 60.64 0.53
CA TRP A 12 14.97 59.69 1.59
C TRP A 12 14.04 59.29 2.76
N GLY A 13 13.91 57.97 2.94
CA GLY A 13 13.69 57.32 4.24
C GLY A 13 14.42 55.97 4.26
N ALA A 14 15.59 55.89 4.89
CA ALA A 14 16.44 54.70 4.90
C ALA A 14 16.22 53.84 6.16
N SER A 15 16.14 52.51 6.00
CA SER A 15 16.73 51.54 6.94
C SER A 15 16.80 50.13 6.32
N THR A 16 18.03 49.74 5.99
CA THR A 16 18.66 48.42 6.19
C THR A 16 17.80 47.14 6.25
N GLN A 17 18.17 46.19 5.37
CA GLN A 17 18.64 44.81 5.66
C GLN A 17 17.96 43.99 6.78
N THR A 18 17.77 42.67 6.70
CA THR A 18 17.97 41.62 5.67
C THR A 18 17.44 40.34 6.34
N LEU A 19 16.64 39.49 5.68
CA LEU A 19 16.94 38.04 5.55
C LEU A 19 15.92 37.29 4.69
N ARG A 20 16.39 36.18 4.12
CA ARG A 20 15.66 35.27 3.25
C ARG A 20 14.70 34.39 4.06
N SER A 21 13.61 33.92 3.46
CA SER A 21 13.55 32.53 2.96
C SER A 21 12.28 32.16 2.19
N ARG A 22 12.43 31.21 1.26
CA ARG A 22 11.37 30.59 0.43
C ARG A 22 10.61 29.49 1.20
N LYS A 23 9.32 29.34 0.86
CA LYS A 23 8.54 28.08 0.64
C LYS A 23 7.07 28.54 0.56
N GLN A 24 6.38 28.64 -0.58
CA GLN A 24 6.16 27.68 -1.67
C GLN A 24 5.50 26.36 -1.21
N ILE A 25 4.25 26.17 -1.67
CA ILE A 25 3.48 24.93 -1.81
C ILE A 25 2.90 24.33 -0.50
N LEU A 26 1.68 24.76 -0.14
CA LEU A 26 0.58 23.81 0.02
C LEU A 26 -0.10 23.70 -1.36
N GLY A 27 -0.61 22.57 -1.82
CA GLY A 27 -0.81 21.29 -1.13
C GLY A 27 -1.89 20.50 -1.85
N SER A 28 -1.87 20.50 -3.19
CA SER A 28 -2.81 19.79 -4.03
C SER A 28 -2.37 18.33 -4.18
N SER A 29 -3.04 17.44 -3.46
CA SER A 29 -2.90 16.00 -3.63
C SER A 29 -4.29 15.35 -3.68
N ASP A 30 -5.09 15.77 -4.65
CA ASP A 30 -6.10 14.89 -5.23
C ASP A 30 -5.34 13.75 -5.95
N PRO A 31 -5.50 12.48 -5.54
CA PRO A 31 -4.89 11.37 -6.25
C PRO A 31 -5.55 11.22 -7.63
N SER A 32 -4.75 11.41 -8.68
CA SER A 32 -5.18 11.18 -10.06
C SER A 32 -5.57 9.72 -10.32
N PRO A 33 -6.45 9.44 -11.30
CA PRO A 33 -7.11 8.14 -11.44
C PRO A 33 -6.18 7.09 -12.07
N GLY A 34 -5.50 6.31 -11.23
CA GLY A 34 -4.59 5.27 -11.71
C GLY A 34 -3.88 4.46 -10.62
N GLY A 35 -4.63 3.83 -9.70
CA GLY A 35 -4.15 2.77 -8.82
C GLY A 35 -3.03 3.13 -7.82
N GLY A 36 -3.37 3.21 -6.52
CA GLY A 36 -2.35 3.40 -5.47
C GLY A 36 -1.36 2.21 -5.37
N PRO A 37 -0.24 2.36 -4.66
CA PRO A 37 0.81 1.33 -4.56
C PRO A 37 0.26 -0.04 -4.14
N VAL A 38 -0.70 -0.07 -3.20
CA VAL A 38 -1.39 -1.29 -2.77
C VAL A 38 -2.03 -2.10 -3.93
N ARG A 39 -2.54 -1.45 -4.99
CA ARG A 39 -3.15 -2.13 -6.16
C ARG A 39 -2.13 -2.97 -6.92
N GLU A 40 -1.01 -2.34 -7.23
CA GLU A 40 0.09 -2.93 -7.99
C GLU A 40 0.68 -4.12 -7.23
N LEU A 41 0.87 -3.93 -5.93
CA LEU A 41 1.32 -4.93 -4.97
C LEU A 41 0.33 -6.10 -4.83
N ILE A 42 -0.99 -5.86 -4.75
CA ILE A 42 -2.01 -6.93 -4.78
C ILE A 42 -1.84 -7.77 -6.05
N LEU A 43 -1.76 -7.14 -7.22
CA LEU A 43 -1.63 -7.84 -8.50
C LEU A 43 -0.33 -8.65 -8.59
N TYR A 44 0.79 -8.09 -8.13
CA TYR A 44 2.08 -8.79 -8.11
C TYR A 44 2.02 -10.01 -7.19
N LEU A 45 1.56 -9.82 -5.95
CA LEU A 45 1.51 -10.88 -4.96
C LEU A 45 0.58 -12.03 -5.38
N VAL A 46 -0.61 -11.74 -5.92
CA VAL A 46 -1.54 -12.77 -6.42
C VAL A 46 -0.91 -13.57 -7.58
N ARG A 47 -0.20 -12.91 -8.49
CA ARG A 47 0.50 -13.57 -9.60
C ARG A 47 1.64 -14.46 -9.10
N ARG A 48 2.56 -13.88 -8.33
CA ARG A 48 3.78 -14.53 -7.88
C ARG A 48 3.52 -15.66 -6.89
N PHE A 49 2.51 -15.51 -6.04
CA PHE A 49 2.01 -16.59 -5.18
C PHE A 49 1.60 -17.81 -6.01
N ARG A 50 0.77 -17.62 -7.05
CA ARG A 50 0.34 -18.73 -7.91
C ARG A 50 1.49 -19.38 -8.68
N GLU A 51 2.47 -18.59 -9.11
CA GLU A 51 3.66 -19.06 -9.82
C GLU A 51 4.63 -19.86 -8.93
N ARG A 52 4.73 -19.52 -7.64
CA ARG A 52 5.54 -20.26 -6.65
C ARG A 52 4.79 -21.48 -6.07
N GLU A 53 3.54 -21.30 -5.67
CA GLU A 53 2.74 -22.26 -4.89
C GLU A 53 1.87 -23.21 -5.73
N GLY A 54 1.80 -23.00 -7.05
CA GLY A 54 0.99 -23.81 -7.98
C GLY A 54 -0.52 -23.72 -7.78
N ARG A 55 -1.01 -22.81 -6.93
CA ARG A 55 -2.42 -22.68 -6.52
C ARG A 55 -2.85 -21.23 -6.35
N GLU A 56 -4.15 -20.97 -6.46
CA GLU A 56 -4.71 -19.63 -6.26
C GLU A 56 -4.67 -19.20 -4.78
N ILE A 57 -4.58 -17.90 -4.54
CA ILE A 57 -4.52 -17.32 -3.19
C ILE A 57 -5.93 -17.03 -2.64
N THR A 58 -6.17 -17.31 -1.36
CA THR A 58 -7.42 -16.94 -0.68
C THR A 58 -7.38 -15.50 -0.18
N LEU A 59 -8.55 -14.85 -0.04
CA LEU A 59 -8.62 -13.47 0.50
C LEU A 59 -7.85 -13.34 1.83
N THR A 60 -8.08 -14.27 2.75
CA THR A 60 -7.46 -14.22 4.07
C THR A 60 -5.94 -14.34 3.98
N ARG A 61 -5.40 -15.26 3.17
CA ARG A 61 -3.93 -15.39 3.01
C ARG A 61 -3.34 -14.17 2.31
N LEU A 62 -4.02 -13.62 1.29
CA LEU A 62 -3.61 -12.39 0.60
C LEU A 62 -3.45 -11.22 1.60
N VAL A 63 -4.45 -10.99 2.45
CA VAL A 63 -4.41 -9.94 3.50
C VAL A 63 -3.26 -10.17 4.50
N LYS A 64 -2.97 -11.41 4.91
CA LYS A 64 -1.84 -11.70 5.83
C LYS A 64 -0.47 -11.50 5.18
N LEU A 65 -0.29 -11.91 3.93
CA LEU A 65 0.96 -11.71 3.23
C LEU A 65 1.21 -10.23 2.93
N LEU A 66 0.19 -9.45 2.54
CA LEU A 66 0.31 -7.99 2.35
C LEU A 66 0.68 -7.25 3.65
N TYR A 67 0.20 -7.71 4.80
CA TYR A 67 0.62 -7.17 6.10
C TYR A 67 2.13 -7.40 6.35
N LEU A 68 2.63 -8.60 6.06
CA LEU A 68 4.05 -8.93 6.21
C LEU A 68 4.94 -8.15 5.21
N VAL A 69 4.40 -7.81 4.03
CA VAL A 69 5.06 -6.90 3.08
C VAL A 69 5.10 -5.47 3.62
N ASP A 70 3.99 -4.92 4.13
CA ASP A 70 3.94 -3.56 4.68
C ASP A 70 4.89 -3.39 5.87
N LEU A 71 4.92 -4.39 6.77
CA LEU A 71 5.88 -4.46 7.86
C LEU A 71 7.33 -4.41 7.35
N ARG A 72 7.71 -5.25 6.37
CA ARG A 72 9.07 -5.30 5.83
C ARG A 72 9.49 -4.06 5.05
N LEU A 73 8.57 -3.44 4.31
CA LEU A 73 8.83 -2.16 3.65
C LEU A 73 9.22 -1.11 4.68
N ARG A 74 8.45 -1.00 5.78
CA ARG A 74 8.72 -0.06 6.87
C ARG A 74 9.99 -0.38 7.65
N GLU A 75 10.27 -1.66 7.94
CA GLU A 75 11.52 -2.13 8.55
C GLU A 75 12.76 -1.74 7.71
N ARG A 76 12.61 -1.69 6.38
CA ARG A 76 13.64 -1.22 5.42
C ARG A 76 13.68 0.29 5.23
N GLY A 77 12.79 1.05 5.88
CA GLY A 77 12.66 2.51 5.70
C GLY A 77 12.03 2.92 4.37
N LEU A 78 11.39 1.99 3.67
CA LEU A 78 10.64 2.24 2.43
C LEU A 78 9.20 2.69 2.74
N PRO A 79 8.51 3.37 1.80
CA PRO A 79 7.09 3.66 1.94
C PRO A 79 6.27 2.37 2.12
N GLY A 80 5.44 2.35 3.16
CA GLY A 80 4.45 1.28 3.35
C GLY A 80 3.29 1.34 2.34
N LEU A 81 2.38 0.37 2.42
CA LEU A 81 1.24 0.22 1.51
C LEU A 81 0.22 1.38 1.53
N GLY A 82 0.32 2.30 2.51
CA GLY A 82 -0.61 3.41 2.69
C GLY A 82 -2.00 2.99 3.19
N VAL A 83 -2.11 1.77 3.73
CA VAL A 83 -3.35 1.20 4.28
C VAL A 83 -3.32 1.16 5.80
N ARG A 84 -4.49 1.10 6.44
CA ARG A 84 -4.59 0.87 7.89
C ARG A 84 -4.80 -0.59 8.20
N TRP A 85 -4.14 -1.05 9.26
CA TRP A 85 -4.24 -2.41 9.78
C TRP A 85 -4.91 -2.39 11.15
N VAL A 86 -5.94 -3.21 11.33
CA VAL A 86 -6.59 -3.40 12.64
C VAL A 86 -6.41 -4.84 13.12
N ARG A 87 -6.31 -5.06 14.42
CA ARG A 87 -6.33 -6.41 14.99
C ARG A 87 -7.74 -6.98 14.82
N TRP A 88 -7.83 -8.16 14.20
CA TRP A 88 -9.07 -8.92 14.09
C TRP A 88 -8.88 -10.36 14.60
N TYR A 89 -9.95 -11.17 14.61
CA TYR A 89 -9.95 -12.53 15.17
C TYR A 89 -8.83 -13.46 14.61
N TYR A 90 -8.38 -13.20 13.39
CA TYR A 90 -7.29 -13.94 12.73
C TYR A 90 -6.06 -13.04 12.51
N GLY A 91 -5.82 -12.07 13.39
CA GLY A 91 -4.73 -11.10 13.28
C GLY A 91 -5.05 -9.90 12.37
N PRO A 92 -4.03 -9.19 11.87
CA PRO A 92 -4.12 -7.94 11.11
C PRO A 92 -5.07 -8.02 9.92
N PHE A 93 -5.95 -7.03 9.81
CA PHE A 93 -6.93 -6.93 8.74
C PHE A 93 -6.98 -5.49 8.24
N SER A 94 -7.15 -5.31 6.93
CA SER A 94 -7.32 -3.99 6.34
C SER A 94 -8.57 -3.96 5.47
N ARG A 95 -9.48 -3.02 5.78
CA ARG A 95 -10.63 -2.70 4.91
C ARG A 95 -10.20 -2.00 3.61
N ASP A 96 -9.01 -1.42 3.58
CA ASP A 96 -8.49 -0.70 2.42
C ASP A 96 -8.00 -1.71 1.38
N VAL A 97 -7.25 -2.74 1.81
CA VAL A 97 -6.87 -3.89 0.98
C VAL A 97 -8.09 -4.62 0.42
N VAL A 98 -9.12 -4.90 1.22
CA VAL A 98 -10.33 -5.60 0.73
C VAL A 98 -11.06 -4.77 -0.33
N ARG A 99 -11.18 -3.45 -0.13
CA ARG A 99 -11.80 -2.55 -1.12
C ARG A 99 -11.02 -2.49 -2.44
N GLU A 100 -9.69 -2.47 -2.40
CA GLU A 100 -8.89 -2.50 -3.63
C GLU A 100 -8.97 -3.87 -4.34
N VAL A 101 -9.03 -4.98 -3.60
CA VAL A 101 -9.29 -6.32 -4.19
C VAL A 101 -10.65 -6.36 -4.88
N GLU A 102 -11.69 -5.78 -4.27
CA GLU A 102 -13.04 -5.70 -4.85
C GLU A 102 -13.05 -4.82 -6.11
N ALA A 103 -12.42 -3.64 -6.08
CA ALA A 103 -12.26 -2.77 -7.24
C ALA A 103 -11.48 -3.44 -8.40
N LEU A 104 -10.46 -4.25 -8.09
CA LEU A 104 -9.70 -5.04 -9.07
C LEU A 104 -10.49 -6.22 -9.67
N VAL A 105 -11.49 -6.74 -8.96
CA VAL A 105 -12.43 -7.75 -9.50
C VAL A 105 -13.47 -7.08 -10.39
N GLU A 106 -14.00 -5.92 -9.97
CA GLU A 106 -14.95 -5.12 -10.76
C GLU A 106 -14.32 -4.57 -12.06
N GLY A 107 -13.07 -4.09 -12.02
CA GLY A 107 -12.29 -3.71 -13.21
C GLY A 107 -11.86 -4.90 -14.08
N GLY A 108 -11.92 -6.11 -13.53
CA GLY A 108 -11.64 -7.36 -14.23
C GLY A 108 -10.17 -7.67 -14.44
N GLU A 109 -9.26 -7.01 -13.72
CA GLU A 109 -7.84 -7.38 -13.63
C GLU A 109 -7.61 -8.61 -12.75
N LEU A 110 -8.39 -8.74 -11.67
CA LEU A 110 -8.53 -9.98 -10.90
C LEU A 110 -9.75 -10.76 -11.39
N ARG A 111 -9.61 -12.08 -11.42
CA ARG A 111 -10.73 -13.02 -11.45
C ARG A 111 -10.91 -13.57 -10.05
N GLU A 112 -12.14 -13.53 -9.59
CA GLU A 112 -12.60 -14.22 -8.38
C GLU A 112 -13.24 -15.55 -8.75
N GLU A 113 -12.89 -16.60 -8.01
CA GLU A 113 -13.51 -17.91 -8.09
C GLU A 113 -13.92 -18.35 -6.66
N PHE A 114 -15.03 -19.07 -6.54
CA PHE A 114 -15.56 -19.58 -5.26
C PHE A 114 -15.32 -21.08 -5.17
N LEU A 115 -14.51 -21.52 -4.21
CA LEU A 115 -14.21 -22.94 -3.99
C LEU A 115 -14.91 -23.47 -2.74
N ALA A 116 -15.43 -24.68 -2.81
CA ALA A 116 -15.92 -25.40 -1.64
C ALA A 116 -14.72 -25.90 -0.80
N SER A 117 -14.77 -25.69 0.50
CA SER A 117 -13.80 -26.17 1.48
C SER A 117 -14.51 -26.83 2.67
N ARG A 118 -13.76 -27.54 3.53
CA ARG A 118 -14.31 -28.15 4.76
C ARG A 118 -14.96 -27.12 5.71
N SER A 119 -14.54 -25.86 5.64
CA SER A 119 -15.05 -24.74 6.44
C SER A 119 -16.05 -23.85 5.71
N GLY A 120 -16.61 -24.31 4.58
CA GLY A 120 -17.55 -23.54 3.75
C GLY A 120 -16.93 -23.02 2.45
N ILE A 121 -17.55 -22.01 1.85
CA ILE A 121 -17.12 -21.44 0.57
C ILE A 121 -16.00 -20.41 0.80
N ILE A 122 -14.91 -20.49 0.02
CA ILE A 122 -13.78 -19.56 0.08
C ILE A 122 -13.61 -18.80 -1.24
N ARG A 123 -13.32 -17.50 -1.15
CA ARG A 123 -12.92 -16.63 -2.28
C ARG A 123 -11.45 -16.88 -2.61
N VAL A 124 -11.14 -17.20 -3.87
CA VAL A 124 -9.76 -17.26 -4.39
C VAL A 124 -9.58 -16.33 -5.60
N PHE A 125 -8.36 -15.83 -5.78
CA PHE A 125 -8.06 -14.82 -6.80
C PHE A 125 -6.96 -15.24 -7.75
N ARG A 126 -7.14 -14.88 -9.03
CA ARG A 126 -6.16 -15.04 -10.10
C ARG A 126 -6.05 -13.77 -10.92
N VAL A 127 -4.83 -13.29 -11.19
CA VAL A 127 -4.62 -12.19 -12.15
C VAL A 127 -5.00 -12.62 -13.57
N ARG A 128 -5.80 -11.81 -14.26
CA ARG A 128 -6.20 -12.02 -15.65
C ARG A 128 -4.99 -11.92 -16.59
N ARG A 129 -4.96 -12.80 -17.61
CA ARG A 129 -3.93 -12.76 -18.66
C ARG A 129 -3.92 -11.40 -19.35
N GLY A 130 -2.73 -10.83 -19.56
CA GLY A 130 -2.53 -9.54 -20.24
C GLY A 130 -2.49 -8.32 -19.33
N VAL A 131 -2.93 -8.43 -18.06
CA VAL A 131 -2.71 -7.38 -17.06
C VAL A 131 -1.19 -7.19 -16.88
N ARG A 132 -0.70 -5.97 -17.11
CA ARG A 132 0.70 -5.64 -16.79
C ARG A 132 0.82 -5.46 -15.29
N VAL A 133 1.96 -5.88 -14.75
CA VAL A 133 2.29 -5.72 -13.34
C VAL A 133 3.78 -5.41 -13.24
N SER A 134 4.13 -4.33 -12.57
CA SER A 134 5.48 -3.78 -12.40
C SER A 134 5.55 -2.92 -11.13
N PRO A 135 5.67 -3.53 -9.93
CA PRO A 135 6.13 -2.82 -8.73
C PRO A 135 7.57 -2.32 -8.91
N SER A 136 8.08 -1.53 -7.96
CA SER A 136 9.49 -1.16 -7.91
C SER A 136 10.39 -2.41 -7.69
N PRO A 137 11.68 -2.36 -8.05
CA PRO A 137 12.62 -3.44 -7.74
C PRO A 137 12.67 -3.79 -6.25
N GLU A 138 12.66 -2.78 -5.37
CA GLU A 138 12.71 -2.92 -3.92
C GLU A 138 11.41 -3.51 -3.36
N GLU A 139 10.26 -3.08 -3.88
CA GLU A 139 8.95 -3.66 -3.56
C GLU A 139 8.86 -5.13 -3.99
N ALA A 140 9.35 -5.45 -5.19
CA ALA A 140 9.41 -6.81 -5.71
C ALA A 140 10.31 -7.71 -4.84
N GLU A 141 11.50 -7.23 -4.47
CA GLU A 141 12.43 -7.93 -3.58
C GLU A 141 11.77 -8.32 -2.25
N VAL A 142 11.13 -7.35 -1.57
CA VAL A 142 10.40 -7.60 -0.32
C VAL A 142 9.25 -8.59 -0.51
N MET A 143 8.51 -8.51 -1.61
CA MET A 143 7.43 -9.46 -1.91
C MET A 143 7.94 -10.87 -2.16
N GLU A 144 9.06 -11.03 -2.86
CA GLU A 144 9.67 -12.34 -3.11
C GLU A 144 10.19 -12.98 -1.82
N GLU A 145 10.79 -12.21 -0.91
CA GLU A 145 11.19 -12.68 0.43
C GLU A 145 10.00 -13.08 1.31
N VAL A 146 8.90 -12.32 1.27
CA VAL A 146 7.65 -12.68 1.98
C VAL A 146 7.06 -13.96 1.41
N LEU A 147 7.08 -14.15 0.09
CA LEU A 147 6.60 -15.37 -0.54
C LEU A 147 7.50 -16.58 -0.24
N GLU A 148 8.82 -16.38 -0.20
CA GLU A 148 9.78 -17.43 0.11
C GLU A 148 9.66 -17.93 1.55
N GLU A 149 9.53 -17.03 2.54
CA GLU A 149 9.41 -17.44 3.94
C GLU A 149 7.98 -17.89 4.32
N PHE A 150 6.93 -17.30 3.72
CA PHE A 150 5.56 -17.43 4.22
C PHE A 150 4.53 -17.96 3.22
N GLY A 151 4.84 -18.02 1.92
CA GLY A 151 3.88 -18.43 0.87
C GLY A 151 3.38 -19.87 1.05
N GLY A 152 4.32 -20.79 1.27
CA GLY A 152 4.10 -22.23 1.42
C GLY A 152 3.62 -22.69 2.80
N LEU A 153 3.66 -21.84 3.83
CA LEU A 153 3.23 -22.19 5.18
C LEU A 153 1.77 -22.67 5.21
N ARG A 154 1.45 -23.59 6.12
CA ARG A 154 0.05 -23.89 6.45
C ARG A 154 -0.63 -22.64 7.03
N PHE A 155 -1.96 -22.64 7.02
CA PHE A 155 -2.70 -21.44 7.41
C PHE A 155 -2.59 -21.14 8.92
N ASP A 156 -2.56 -22.17 9.75
CA ASP A 156 -2.22 -22.13 11.18
C ASP A 156 -0.85 -21.46 11.42
N GLU A 157 0.21 -21.96 10.78
CA GLU A 157 1.58 -21.45 10.91
C GLU A 157 1.70 -19.98 10.48
N LEU A 158 1.04 -19.61 9.38
CA LEU A 158 0.99 -18.22 8.91
C LEU A 158 0.31 -17.30 9.93
N ILE A 159 -0.76 -17.75 10.58
CA ILE A 159 -1.49 -16.96 11.58
C ILE A 159 -0.65 -16.79 12.86
N GLU A 160 0.06 -17.84 13.29
CA GLU A 160 1.01 -17.75 14.41
C GLU A 160 2.14 -16.76 14.11
N ARG A 161 2.77 -16.86 12.94
CA ARG A 161 3.86 -15.98 12.51
C ARG A 161 3.43 -14.51 12.37
N VAL A 162 2.20 -14.26 11.96
CA VAL A 162 1.65 -12.90 11.90
C VAL A 162 1.32 -12.37 13.30
N TYR A 163 0.80 -13.22 14.20
CA TYR A 163 0.55 -12.83 15.59
C TYR A 163 1.82 -12.61 16.44
N SER A 164 3.01 -13.01 15.95
CA SER A 164 4.28 -12.71 16.62
C SER A 164 4.86 -11.34 16.25
N THR A 165 4.17 -10.54 15.42
CA THR A 165 4.68 -9.23 14.92
C THR A 165 4.19 -8.02 15.71
N PHE A 166 3.21 -8.19 16.61
CA PHE A 166 2.67 -7.11 17.46
C PHE A 166 2.28 -7.65 18.83
N ASP A 167 2.27 -6.77 19.83
CA ASP A 167 1.89 -7.13 21.20
C ASP A 167 0.36 -7.29 21.31
N ARG A 168 -0.07 -8.54 21.48
CA ARG A 168 -1.48 -8.94 21.60
C ARG A 168 -2.13 -8.51 22.91
N ASP A 169 -1.36 -8.09 23.89
CA ASP A 169 -1.87 -7.64 25.19
C ASP A 169 -1.97 -6.09 25.25
N ARG A 170 -1.61 -5.39 24.17
CA ARG A 170 -1.61 -3.91 24.05
C ARG A 170 -2.47 -3.33 22.93
N VAL A 171 -3.01 -4.17 22.03
CA VAL A 171 -3.84 -3.73 20.90
C VAL A 171 -5.12 -4.55 20.93
N ASP A 172 -6.27 -3.97 21.26
CA ASP A 172 -7.53 -4.72 21.39
C ASP A 172 -8.16 -5.10 20.03
N LEU A 173 -9.16 -5.98 20.05
CA LEU A 173 -9.89 -6.37 18.84
C LEU A 173 -10.62 -5.16 18.24
N GLY A 174 -10.30 -4.84 16.98
CA GLY A 174 -10.80 -3.67 16.26
C GLY A 174 -9.89 -2.45 16.32
N GLU A 175 -8.86 -2.45 17.17
CA GLU A 175 -7.90 -1.35 17.27
C GLU A 175 -6.81 -1.41 16.18
N GLU A 176 -6.21 -0.26 15.90
CA GLU A 176 -5.15 -0.10 14.90
C GLU A 176 -3.83 -0.70 15.39
N ILE A 177 -3.17 -1.47 14.54
CA ILE A 177 -1.85 -2.04 14.79
C ILE A 177 -0.81 -1.01 14.35
N PRO A 178 0.04 -0.50 15.25
CA PRO A 178 1.12 0.40 14.87
C PRO A 178 2.19 -0.36 14.07
N LEU A 179 2.51 0.15 12.87
CA LEU A 179 3.57 -0.32 11.97
C LEU A 179 4.55 0.80 11.65
#